data_AF-A0A2G4GKL2-F1
#
_entry.id   AF-A0A2G4GKL2-F1
#
_cell.length_a   1.000
_cell.length_b   1.000
_cell.length_c   1.000
_cell.angle_alpha   90.00
_cell.angle_beta   90.00
_cell.angle_gamma   90.00
#
_symmetry.space_group_name_H-M   'P 1'
#
loop_
_entity.id
_entity.type
_entity.pdbx_description
1 polymer ?
#
loop_
_entity_poly.entity_id
_entity_poly.type
_entity_poly.pdbx_seq_one_letter_code
_entity_poly.pdbx_strand_id
1 'polypeptide(L)' 'MRYKQTGVGIRVHVDRQEMADLAGTTKEQVSRILADFDQEELIRFRAKHFKYIAVDKLRQIAESHTSPIKERVAVEA' A
#
# COMPACT_ATOMS: atom_id res chain seq x y z
N MET A 1 4.60 -10.32 11.60
CA MET A 1 4.42 -11.23 10.44
C MET A 1 5.22 -10.69 9.27
N ARG A 2 6.13 -11.48 8.67
CA ARG A 2 6.90 -11.07 7.48
C ARG A 2 6.16 -11.59 6.23
N TYR A 3 5.63 -10.68 5.41
CA TYR A 3 5.00 -11.03 4.13
C TYR A 3 6.01 -11.75 3.23
N LYS A 4 5.69 -12.97 2.79
CA LYS A 4 6.45 -13.70 1.77
C LYS A 4 5.69 -13.57 0.45
N GLN A 5 6.35 -13.01 -0.57
CA GLN A 5 5.83 -12.82 -1.93
C GLN A 5 5.68 -14.18 -2.66
N THR A 6 4.81 -15.05 -2.12
CA THR A 6 4.59 -16.43 -2.57
C THR A 6 3.38 -16.55 -3.50
N GLY A 7 2.97 -15.44 -4.12
CA GLY A 7 1.74 -15.37 -4.93
C GLY A 7 0.44 -15.36 -4.10
N VAL A 8 0.53 -15.50 -2.78
CA VAL A 8 -0.61 -15.45 -1.86
C VAL A 8 -0.87 -13.98 -1.53
N GLY A 9 -1.89 -13.41 -2.15
CA GLY A 9 -2.33 -12.05 -1.88
C GLY A 9 -2.68 -11.81 -0.40
N ILE A 10 -2.70 -10.55 0.02
CA ILE A 10 -3.13 -10.15 1.36
C ILE A 10 -4.63 -9.88 1.32
N ARG A 11 -5.38 -10.62 2.13
CA ARG A 11 -6.80 -10.32 2.37
C ARG A 11 -6.87 -9.21 3.42
N VAL A 12 -7.44 -8.07 3.06
CA VAL A 12 -7.54 -6.90 3.95
C VAL A 12 -8.99 -6.52 4.03
N HIS A 13 -9.55 -6.46 5.24
CA HIS A 13 -10.93 -5.97 5.41
C HIS A 13 -10.93 -4.44 5.43
N VAL A 14 -10.60 -3.82 4.29
CA VAL A 14 -10.64 -2.37 4.12
C VAL A 14 -11.41 -2.02 2.86
N ASP A 15 -12.33 -1.08 2.98
CA ASP A 15 -13.07 -0.53 1.84
C ASP A 15 -12.40 0.73 1.27
N ARG A 16 -12.77 1.11 0.04
CA ARG A 16 -12.19 2.31 -0.60
C ARG A 16 -12.45 3.61 0.17
N GLN A 17 -13.57 3.66 0.90
CA GLN A 17 -13.90 4.79 1.75
C GLN A 17 -12.92 4.85 2.93
N GLU A 18 -12.72 3.74 3.65
CA GLU A 18 -11.75 3.69 4.73
C GLU A 18 -10.32 3.99 4.29
N MET A 19 -9.91 3.54 3.08
CA MET A 19 -8.62 3.93 2.51
C MET A 19 -8.53 5.44 2.25
N ALA A 20 -9.62 6.05 1.79
CA ALA A 20 -9.71 7.48 1.53
C ALA A 20 -9.64 8.29 2.84
N ASP A 21 -10.43 7.89 3.83
CA ASP A 21 -10.43 8.50 5.17
C ASP A 21 -9.06 8.36 5.86
N LEU A 22 -8.42 7.18 5.76
CA LEU A 22 -7.09 6.93 6.34
C LEU A 22 -5.99 7.77 5.67
N ALA A 23 -6.04 7.88 4.33
CA ALA A 23 -5.04 8.62 3.57
C ALA A 23 -5.36 10.13 3.43
N GLY A 24 -6.46 10.60 4.02
CA GLY A 24 -6.89 12.00 3.91
C GLY A 24 -7.18 12.44 2.48
N THR A 25 -7.67 11.52 1.65
CA THR A 25 -7.90 11.70 0.21
C THR A 25 -9.36 11.37 -0.13
N THR A 26 -9.76 11.50 -1.40
CA THR A 26 -11.12 11.13 -1.84
C THR A 26 -11.19 9.71 -2.38
N LYS A 27 -12.39 9.12 -2.34
CA LYS A 27 -12.65 7.79 -2.89
C LYS A 27 -12.33 7.69 -4.39
N GLU A 28 -12.57 8.76 -5.15
CA GLU A 28 -12.18 8.82 -6.57
C GLU A 28 -10.66 8.81 -6.75
N GLN A 29 -9.92 9.54 -5.92
CA GLN A 29 -8.46 9.54 -5.95
C GLN A 29 -7.92 8.14 -5.61
N VAL A 30 -8.44 7.48 -4.57
CA VAL A 30 -8.08 6.08 -4.26
C VAL A 30 -8.37 5.16 -5.45
N SER A 31 -9.51 5.32 -6.12
CA SER A 31 -9.87 4.48 -7.26
C SER A 31 -8.96 4.69 -8.46
N ARG A 32 -8.53 5.92 -8.74
CA ARG A 32 -7.56 6.24 -9.79
C ARG A 32 -6.19 5.64 -9.45
N ILE A 33 -5.68 5.89 -8.25
CA ILE A 33 -4.38 5.37 -7.80
C ILE A 33 -4.35 3.83 -7.86
N LEU A 34 -5.43 3.16 -7.43
CA LEU A 34 -5.52 1.70 -7.53
C LEU A 34 -5.58 1.19 -8.99
N ALA A 35 -6.11 2.00 -9.91
CA ALA A 35 -6.12 1.66 -11.34
C ALA A 35 -4.74 1.84 -11.96
N ASP A 36 -4.05 2.94 -11.66
CA ASP A 36 -2.64 3.15 -12.04
C ASP A 36 -1.75 2.02 -11.51
N PHE A 37 -1.89 1.67 -10.23
CA PHE A 37 -1.13 0.55 -9.64
C PHE A 37 -1.44 -0.82 -10.26
N ASP A 38 -2.66 -1.05 -10.77
CA ASP A 38 -2.99 -2.27 -11.52
C ASP A 38 -2.34 -2.25 -12.91
N GLN A 39 -2.32 -1.08 -13.57
CA GLN A 39 -1.72 -0.88 -14.89
C GLN A 39 -0.19 -0.99 -14.86
N GLU A 40 0.45 -0.50 -13.80
CA GLU A 40 1.90 -0.58 -13.58
C GLU A 40 2.35 -1.94 -12.99
N GLU A 41 1.41 -2.88 -12.81
CA GLU A 41 1.63 -4.20 -12.22
C GLU A 41 2.29 -4.13 -10.82
N LEU A 42 1.96 -3.09 -10.05
CA LEU A 42 2.49 -2.84 -8.72
C LEU A 42 1.67 -3.54 -7.64
N ILE A 43 0.35 -3.37 -7.71
CA ILE A 43 -0.62 -3.93 -6.78
C ILE A 43 -1.96 -4.10 -7.51
N ARG A 44 -2.59 -5.26 -7.34
CA ARG A 44 -3.95 -5.50 -7.82
C ARG A 44 -4.91 -5.58 -6.65
N PHE A 45 -5.83 -4.61 -6.52
CA PHE A 45 -6.87 -4.64 -5.50
C PHE A 45 -8.20 -5.16 -6.06
N ARG A 46 -8.64 -6.33 -5.62
CA ARG A 46 -9.90 -6.95 -6.03
C ARG A 46 -10.64 -7.54 -4.84
N ALA A 47 -11.93 -7.23 -4.70
CA ALA A 47 -12.81 -7.81 -3.67
C ALA A 47 -12.21 -7.80 -2.24
N LYS A 48 -11.60 -6.68 -1.83
CA LYS A 48 -10.91 -6.54 -0.52
C LYS A 48 -9.64 -7.40 -0.38
N HIS A 49 -9.04 -7.80 -1.49
CA HIS A 49 -7.80 -8.59 -1.51
C HIS A 49 -6.77 -7.86 -2.38
N PHE A 50 -5.58 -7.66 -1.83
CA PHE A 50 -4.41 -7.24 -2.59
C PHE A 50 -3.73 -8.49 -3.16
N LYS A 51 -3.55 -8.55 -4.48
CA LYS A 51 -2.80 -9.59 -5.19
C LYS A 51 -1.64 -8.94 -5.93
N TYR A 52 -0.64 -9.73 -6.30
CA TYR A 52 0.52 -9.27 -7.08
C TYR A 52 1.16 -8.01 -6.47
N ILE A 53 1.72 -8.16 -5.27
CA ILE A 53 2.35 -7.05 -4.56
C ILE A 53 3.84 -7.01 -4.92
N ALA A 54 4.23 -6.08 -5.77
CA ALA A 54 5.63 -5.80 -6.12
C ALA A 54 6.29 -4.98 -5.00
N VAL A 55 6.66 -5.66 -3.90
CA VAL A 55 7.16 -5.02 -2.67
C VAL A 55 8.34 -4.09 -2.93
N ASP A 56 9.29 -4.49 -3.78
CA ASP A 56 10.48 -3.67 -4.07
C ASP A 56 10.13 -2.36 -4.77
N LYS A 57 9.23 -2.40 -5.77
CA LYS A 57 8.78 -1.19 -6.47
C LYS A 57 7.94 -0.29 -5.55
N LEU A 58 7.02 -0.89 -4.79
CA LEU A 58 6.19 -0.15 -3.83
C LEU A 58 7.05 0.50 -2.74
N ARG A 59 8.11 -0.18 -2.27
CA ARG A 59 9.08 0.39 -1.34
C ARG A 59 9.77 1.59 -1.97
N GLN A 60 10.26 1.50 -3.19
CA GLN A 60 10.89 2.65 -3.87
C GLN A 60 9.96 3.85 -4.01
N ILE A 61 8.68 3.63 -4.35
CA ILE A 61 7.67 4.70 -4.43
C ILE A 61 7.46 5.32 -3.05
N ALA A 62 7.28 4.49 -2.01
CA ALA A 62 7.12 4.97 -0.64
C ALA A 62 8.35 5.75 -0.15
N GLU A 63 9.56 5.28 -0.46
CA GLU A 63 10.83 5.94 -0.13
C GLU A 63 11.04 7.25 -0.92
N SER A 64 10.57 7.32 -2.16
CA SER A 64 10.68 8.53 -2.99
C SER A 64 9.70 9.62 -2.57
N HIS A 65 8.55 9.24 -2.01
CA HIS A 65 7.53 10.19 -1.53
C HIS A 65 7.58 10.44 -0.02
N THR A 66 8.42 9.72 0.74
CA THR A 66 8.70 10.02 2.14
C THR A 66 9.84 11.03 2.22
N SER A 67 9.50 12.29 2.53
CA SER A 67 10.44 13.10 3.32
C SER A 67 10.77 12.29 4.59
N PRO A 68 12.04 12.21 5.02
CA PRO A 68 12.48 11.22 6.01
C PRO A 68 11.64 11.34 7.28
N ILE A 69 10.73 10.39 7.47
CA ILE A 69 10.16 10.15 8.79
C ILE A 69 11.32 9.54 9.58
N LYS A 70 12.05 10.40 10.29
CA LYS A 70 13.03 9.97 11.29
C LYS A 70 12.32 9.01 12.22
N GLU A 71 12.63 7.73 12.08
CA GLU A 71 12.33 6.70 13.04
C GLU A 71 13.00 7.11 14.37
N ARG A 72 12.23 7.71 15.28
CA ARG A 72 12.60 7.77 16.68
C ARG A 72 12.23 6.42 17.29
N VAL A 73 13.06 5.42 17.05
CA VAL A 73 13.18 4.30 17.98
C VAL A 73 14.49 4.51 18.74
N ALA A 74 14.40 5.26 19.83
CA ALA A 74 15.36 5.12 20.92
C ALA A 74 14.65 4.27 21.97
N VAL A 75 14.95 2.97 21.92
CA VAL A 75 14.70 2.04 23.02
C VAL A 75 15.55 2.49 24.22
N GLU A 76 14.90 2.43 25.38
CA GLU A 76 15.42 2.70 26.71
C GLU A 76 16.79 2.04 26.98
N ALA A 77 17.64 2.75 27.73
CA ALA A 77 18.78 2.20 28.45
C ALA A 77 18.76 2.78 29.88
#